data_AF-A0A7C2GHI7-F1
#
_entry.id   AF-A0A7C2GHI7-F1
#
_cell.length_a   1.000
_cell.length_b   1.000
_cell.length_c   1.000
_cell.angle_alpha   90.00
_cell.angle_beta   90.00
_cell.angle_gamma   90.00
#
_symmetry.space_group_name_H-M   'P 1'
#
loop_
_entity.id
_entity.type
_entity.pdbx_description
1 polymer ?
#
loop_
_entity_poly.entity_id
_entity_poly.type
_entity_poly.pdbx_seq_one_letter_code
_entity_poly.pdbx_strand_id
1 'polypeptide(L)' 'MLRIGIIGGTGYVGGELLRLLLLHPEVEITMVTSRQSVGEYIFN' A
#
# COMPACT_ATOMS: atom_id res chain seq x y z
N MET A 1 -15.88 0.42 -7.10
CA MET A 1 -14.59 0.76 -6.48
C MET A 1 -14.32 -0.22 -5.35
N LEU A 2 -13.24 -1.00 -5.45
CA LEU A 2 -12.81 -2.00 -4.48
C LEU A 2 -11.91 -1.34 -3.44
N ARG A 3 -12.24 -1.53 -2.17
CA ARG A 3 -11.47 -0.98 -1.04
C ARG A 3 -10.47 -2.02 -0.56
N ILE A 4 -9.19 -1.69 -0.65
CA ILE A 4 -8.10 -2.63 -0.38
C ILE A 4 -7.25 -2.13 0.79
N GLY A 5 -6.82 -3.08 1.63
CA GLY A 5 -5.81 -2.88 2.64
C GLY A 5 -4.59 -3.75 2.36
N ILE A 6 -3.38 -3.19 2.52
CA ILE A 6 -2.11 -3.90 2.29
C ILE A 6 -1.40 -4.10 3.63
N ILE A 7 -1.15 -5.36 3.99
CA ILE A 7 -0.37 -5.73 5.18
C ILE A 7 1.08 -6.00 4.75
N GLY A 8 2.03 -5.28 5.34
CA GLY A 8 3.46 -5.39 4.99
C GLY A 8 3.86 -4.53 3.79
N GLY A 9 3.29 -3.34 3.65
CA GLY A 9 3.50 -2.46 2.48
C GLY A 9 4.92 -1.96 2.28
N THR A 10 5.79 -2.03 3.29
CA THR A 10 7.21 -1.66 3.17
C THR A 10 8.12 -2.78 2.67
N GLY A 11 7.61 -4.01 2.54
CA GLY A 11 8.36 -5.09 1.88
C GLY A 11 8.31 -4.96 0.36
N TYR A 12 9.25 -5.56 -0.36
CA TYR A 12 9.35 -5.45 -1.82
C TYR A 12 8.03 -5.80 -2.55
N VAL A 13 7.38 -6.89 -2.13
CA VAL A 13 6.11 -7.31 -2.72
C VAL A 13 4.99 -6.33 -2.39
N GLY A 14 4.93 -5.86 -1.14
CA GLY A 14 3.91 -4.89 -0.70
C GLY A 14 4.05 -3.54 -1.40
N GLY A 15 5.29 -3.08 -1.60
CA GLY A 15 5.59 -1.84 -2.32
C GLY A 15 5.24 -1.93 -3.80
N GLU A 16 5.57 -3.03 -4.48
CA GLU A 16 5.19 -3.22 -5.89
C GLU A 16 3.69 -3.39 -6.07
N LEU A 17 3.03 -4.11 -5.17
CA LEU A 17 1.57 -4.20 -5.16
C LEU A 17 0.94 -2.81 -4.99
N LEU A 18 1.46 -2.00 -4.06
CA LEU A 18 1.01 -0.62 -3.88
C LEU A 18 1.23 0.19 -5.16
N ARG A 19 2.42 0.13 -5.77
CA ARG A 19 2.75 0.86 -7.02
C ARG A 19 1.78 0.54 -8.16
N LEU A 20 1.43 -0.73 -8.32
CA LEU A 20 0.50 -1.17 -9.37
C LEU A 20 -0.95 -0.74 -9.07
N LEU A 21 -1.40 -0.90 -7.82
CA LEU A 21 -2.78 -0.63 -7.45
C LEU A 21 -3.09 0.87 -7.26
N LEU A 22 -2.08 1.70 -6.95
CA LEU A 22 -2.27 3.13 -6.70
C LEU A 22 -2.87 3.88 -7.90
N LEU A 23 -2.62 3.37 -9.11
CA LEU A 23 -3.10 3.96 -10.37
C LEU A 23 -4.28 3.18 -10.99
N HIS A 24 -4.79 2.15 -10.31
CA HIS A 24 -5.83 1.30 -10.88
C HIS A 24 -7.21 1.99 -10.73
N PRO A 25 -7.98 2.19 -11.82
CA PRO A 25 -9.17 3.06 -11.82
C PRO A 25 -10.31 2.55 -10.94
N GLU A 26 -10.32 1.26 -10.63
CA GLU A 26 -11.36 0.64 -9.81
C GLU A 26 -10.94 0.36 -8.35
N VAL A 27 -9.74 0.77 -7.93
CA VAL A 27 -9.20 0.45 -6.60
C VAL A 27 -9.00 1.71 -5.78
N GLU A 28 -9.35 1.61 -4.50
CA GLU A 28 -9.06 2.60 -3.47
C GLU A 28 -8.20 1.94 -2.39
N ILE A 29 -6.97 2.43 -2.20
CA ILE A 29 -6.11 2.00 -1.10
C ILE A 29 -6.55 2.71 0.17
N THR A 30 -7.09 1.95 1.12
CA THR A 30 -7.67 2.49 2.37
C THR A 30 -6.75 2.34 3.56
N MET A 31 -5.81 1.40 3.51
CA MET A 31 -4.80 1.23 4.54
C MET A 31 -3.55 0.57 3.97
N VAL A 32 -2.39 0.95 4.51
CA VAL A 32 -1.15 0.20 4.34
C VAL A 32 -0.48 0.11 5.70
N THR A 33 -0.03 -1.09 6.08
CA THR A 33 0.57 -1.31 7.41
C THR A 33 1.97 -1.89 7.30
N SER A 34 2.78 -1.57 8.31
CA SER A 34 4.09 -2.18 8.55
C SER A 34 4.30 -2.28 10.06
N ARG A 35 5.02 -3.31 10.51
CA ARG A 35 5.43 -3.40 11.92
C ARG A 35 6.66 -2.54 12.22
N GLN A 36 7.51 -2.29 11.23
CA GLN A 36 8.80 -1.64 11.40
C GLN A 36 8.78 -0.14 11.07
N SER A 37 7.82 0.31 10.26
CA SER A 37 7.75 1.68 9.73
C SER A 37 6.38 2.33 10.00
N VAL A 38 5.91 2.24 11.24
CA VAL A 38 4.61 2.83 11.62
C VAL A 38 4.73 4.36 11.64
N GLY A 39 3.81 5.05 10.94
CA GLY A 39 3.76 6.52 10.91
C GLY A 39 4.69 7.16 9.87
N GLU A 40 5.46 6.37 9.14
CA GLU A 40 6.31 6.84 8.05
C GLU A 40 5.55 6.84 6.71
N TYR A 41 5.90 7.78 5.83
CA TYR A 41 5.45 7.73 4.44
C TYR A 41 6.17 6.60 3.70
N ILE A 42 5.43 5.89 2.83
CA ILE A 42 5.99 4.78 2.04
C ILE A 42 6.86 5.29 0.89
N PHE A 43 6.51 6.43 0.30
CA PHE A 43 7.31 7.14 -0.69
C PHE A 43 7.54 8.56 -0.16
N ASN A 44 8.80 8.98 -0.07
CA ASN A 44 9.17 10.38 0.18
C ASN A 44 9.39 11.10 -1.15
#